data_AF-W5SMT3-F1
#
_entry.id   AF-W5SMT3-F1
#
_cell.length_a   1.000
_cell.length_b   1.000
_cell.length_c   1.000
_cell.angle_alpha   90.00
_cell.angle_beta   90.00
_cell.angle_gamma   90.00
#
_symmetry.space_group_name_H-M   'P 1'
#
loop_
_entity.id
_entity.type
_entity.pdbx_description
1 polymer ?
#
loop_
_entity_poly.entity_id
_entity_poly.type
_entity_poly.pdbx_seq_one_letter_code
_entity_poly.pdbx_strand_id
1 'polypeptide(L)' 'MLQKNGFGYDPIFLTTNNKRLSELSLEEKNKISHRGIAFAKFKKFLMQSLN' A
#
# COMPACT_ATOMS: atom_id res chain seq x y z
N MET A 1 -9.57 13.88 -16.18
CA MET A 1 -9.00 12.64 -15.63
C MET A 1 -9.14 12.70 -14.11
N LEU A 2 -10.21 12.12 -13.56
CA LEU A 2 -10.42 12.09 -12.10
C LEU A 2 -9.95 10.73 -11.60
N GLN A 3 -8.72 10.65 -11.09
CA GLN A 3 -8.27 9.46 -10.37
C GLN A 3 -8.98 9.42 -9.02
N LYS A 4 -9.74 8.34 -8.79
CA LYS A 4 -10.64 8.20 -7.63
C LYS A 4 -9.90 7.90 -6.32
N ASN A 5 -8.72 7.28 -6.39
CA ASN A 5 -7.94 6.82 -5.23
C ASN A 5 -6.47 7.26 -5.33
N GLY A 6 -5.80 7.36 -4.18
CA GLY A 6 -4.36 7.64 -4.10
C GLY A 6 -4.00 9.12 -3.89
N PHE A 7 -2.71 9.39 -3.65
CA PHE A 7 -2.15 10.71 -3.41
C PHE A 7 -0.72 10.80 -3.99
N GLY A 8 -0.25 12.03 -4.25
CA GLY A 8 1.13 12.28 -4.69
C GLY A 8 1.47 11.52 -5.98
N TYR A 9 2.48 10.66 -5.93
CA TYR A 9 3.01 9.94 -7.08
C TYR A 9 2.29 8.64 -7.43
N ASP A 10 1.27 8.23 -6.68
CA ASP A 10 0.47 7.04 -6.99
C ASP A 10 0.02 6.93 -8.48
N PRO A 11 -0.34 8.03 -9.17
CA PRO A 11 -0.67 8.03 -10.60
C PRO A 11 0.41 7.47 -11.52
N ILE A 12 1.69 7.50 -11.14
CA ILE A 12 2.81 7.13 -12.04
C ILE A 12 3.50 5.84 -11.65
N PHE A 13 3.22 5.31 -10.45
CA PHE A 13 3.78 4.04 -9.99
C PHE A 13 2.97 2.86 -10.53
N LEU A 14 3.58 2.11 -11.45
CA LEU A 14 3.01 0.91 -12.03
C LEU A 14 3.31 -0.33 -11.16
N THR A 15 2.30 -1.15 -10.93
CA THR A 15 2.42 -2.45 -10.26
C THR A 15 2.73 -3.55 -11.27
N THR A 16 3.13 -4.73 -10.78
CA THR A 16 3.36 -5.93 -11.60
C THR A 16 2.14 -6.37 -12.41
N ASN A 17 0.94 -5.95 -12.01
CA ASN A 17 -0.31 -6.30 -12.68
C ASN A 17 -0.76 -5.23 -13.68
N ASN A 18 0.16 -4.35 -14.12
CA ASN A 18 -0.08 -3.23 -15.04
C ASN A 18 -1.15 -2.22 -14.56
N LYS A 19 -1.42 -2.17 -13.26
CA LYS A 19 -2.26 -1.13 -12.63
C LYS A 19 -1.39 -0.08 -11.96
N ARG A 20 -1.77 1.19 -12.02
CA ARG A 20 -1.18 2.28 -11.24
C ARG A 20 -1.62 2.16 -9.78
N LEU A 21 -0.80 2.61 -8.84
CA LEU A 21 -1.15 2.58 -7.41
C LEU A 21 -2.44 3.36 -7.10
N SER A 22 -2.74 4.41 -7.87
CA SER A 22 -3.97 5.20 -7.75
C SER A 22 -5.22 4.52 -8.30
N GLU A 23 -5.08 3.43 -9.07
CA GLU A 23 -6.19 2.63 -9.57
C GLU A 23 -6.62 1.55 -8.57
N LEU A 24 -5.80 1.29 -7.55
CA LEU A 24 -6.09 0.31 -6.51
C LEU A 24 -7.04 0.89 -5.46
N SER A 25 -7.87 0.02 -4.88
CA SER A 25 -8.53 0.33 -3.62
C SER A 25 -7.51 0.49 -2.49
N LEU A 26 -7.91 1.15 -1.39
CA LEU A 26 -7.06 1.30 -0.22
C LEU A 26 -6.61 -0.07 0.35
N GLU A 27 -7.50 -1.06 0.32
CA GLU A 27 -7.22 -2.40 0.82
C GLU A 27 -6.17 -3.11 -0.06
N GLU A 28 -6.34 -3.10 -1.38
CA GLU A 28 -5.36 -3.65 -2.32
C GLU A 28 -4.01 -2.95 -2.19
N LYS A 29 -4.00 -1.61 -2.10
CA LYS A 29 -2.78 -0.82 -1.90
C LYS A 29 -2.09 -1.16 -0.58
N ASN A 30 -2.83 -1.37 0.51
CA ASN A 30 -2.25 -1.73 1.80
C ASN A 30 -1.59 -3.13 1.79
N LYS A 31 -2.02 -4.05 0.91
CA LYS A 31 -1.40 -5.37 0.77
C LYS A 31 -0.04 -5.32 0.09
N ILE A 32 0.17 -4.39 -0.85
CA ILE A 32 1.38 -4.38 -1.71
C ILE A 32 2.29 -3.17 -1.51
N SER A 33 1.79 -2.08 -0.92
CA SER A 33 2.58 -0.84 -0.79
C SER A 33 3.71 -1.00 0.22
N HIS A 34 4.82 -0.29 -0.03
CA HIS A 34 5.96 -0.21 0.89
C HIS A 34 5.52 0.10 2.32
N ARG A 35 4.58 1.04 2.48
CA ARG A 35 4.00 1.43 3.77
C ARG A 35 3.24 0.27 4.41
N GLY A 36 2.33 -0.37 3.67
CA GLY A 36 1.56 -1.50 4.18
C GLY A 36 2.43 -2.66 4.65
N ILE A 37 3.45 -3.02 3.87
CA ILE A 37 4.41 -4.08 4.20
C ILE A 37 5.22 -3.71 5.45
N ALA A 38 5.70 -2.47 5.56
CA ALA A 38 6.44 -2.00 6.73
C ALA A 38 5.60 -2.07 8.01
N PHE A 39 4.34 -1.60 7.95
CA PHE A 39 3.44 -1.66 9.10
C PHE A 39 3.04 -3.09 9.47
N ALA A 40 2.90 -4.00 8.51
CA ALA A 40 2.65 -5.41 8.80
C ALA A 40 3.82 -6.05 9.57
N LYS A 41 5.06 -5.76 9.17
CA LYS A 41 6.27 -6.19 9.90
C LYS A 41 6.32 -5.56 11.30
N PHE A 42 6.05 -4.26 11.39
CA PHE A 42 6.02 -3.54 12.67
C PHE A 42 4.96 -4.11 13.64
N LYS A 43 3.75 -4.39 13.16
CA LYS A 43 2.69 -5.04 13.95
C LYS A 43 3.16 -6.38 14.51
N LYS A 44 3.79 -7.22 13.68
CA LYS A 44 4.34 -8.51 14.13
C LYS A 44 5.38 -8.32 15.23
N PHE A 45 6.32 -7.40 15.04
CA PHE A 45 7.34 -7.08 16.04
C PHE A 45 6.71 -6.62 17.38
N LEU A 46 5.73 -5.71 17.30
CA LEU A 46 5.05 -5.18 18.49
C LEU A 46 4.33 -6.30 19.25
N MET A 47 3.59 -7.17 18.56
CA MET A 47 2.90 -8.31 19.18
C MET A 47 3.87 -9.31 19.83
N GLN A 48 5.07 -9.48 19.27
CA GLN A 48 6.10 -10.32 19.87
C GLN A 48 6.77 -9.68 21.09
N SER A 49 6.82 -8.35 21.13
CA SER A 49 7.49 -7.59 22.20
C SER A 49 6.58 -7.26 23.39
N LEU A 50 5.26 -7.44 23.23
CA LEU A 50 4.25 -7.22 24.27
C LEU A 50 3.87 -8.51 25.03
N ASN A 51 4.47 -9.64 24.66
CA ASN A 51 4.42 -10.90 25.40
C ASN A 51 5.68 -11.02 26.28
#